data_AF-A0A958QAR5-F1
#
_entry.id   AF-A0A958QAR5-F1
#
_cell.length_a   1.000
_cell.length_b   1.000
_cell.length_c   1.000
_cell.angle_alpha   90.00
_cell.angle_beta   90.00
_cell.angle_gamma   90.00
#
_symmetry.space_group_name_H-M   'P 1'
#
loop_
_entity.id
_entity.type
_entity.pdbx_description
1 polymer ?
#
loop_
_entity_poly.entity_id
_entity_poly.type
_entity_poly.pdbx_seq_one_letter_code
_entity_poly.pdbx_strand_id
1 'polypeptide(L)' 'MKDRFGFRNPWKKLSDKIVYSNDWISVREDQVIRPDGKPGIYGVVSSRVATGVVALTDQNDIHLIGQYRYPTEQYS' A
#
# COMPACT_ATOMS: atom_id res chain seq x y z
N MET A 1 -2.92 -14.53 16.16
CA MET A 1 -1.47 -14.45 16.45
C MET A 1 -1.20 -13.03 16.96
N LYS A 2 -0.44 -12.86 18.03
CA LYS A 2 0.07 -11.52 18.41
C LYS A 2 1.20 -11.18 17.44
N ASP A 3 1.27 -9.95 16.95
CA ASP A 3 2.44 -9.50 16.21
C ASP A 3 3.64 -9.30 17.15
N ARG A 4 4.79 -8.91 16.59
CA ARG A 4 6.04 -8.70 17.33
C ARG A 4 5.96 -7.56 18.35
N PHE A 5 4.87 -6.79 18.37
CA PHE A 5 4.59 -5.68 19.29
C PHE A 5 3.47 -6.01 20.28
N GLY A 6 2.99 -7.27 20.30
CA GLY A 6 1.95 -7.73 21.23
C GLY A 6 0.53 -7.37 20.80
N PHE A 7 0.35 -6.72 19.64
CA PHE A 7 -0.98 -6.39 19.13
C PHE A 7 -1.62 -7.62 18.48
N ARG A 8 -2.90 -7.82 18.78
CA ARG A 8 -3.71 -8.87 18.16
C ARG A 8 -4.48 -8.22 17.01
N ASN A 9 -4.27 -8.68 15.77
CA ASN A 9 -5.06 -8.22 14.65
C ASN A 9 -6.56 -8.47 14.92
N PRO A 10 -7.39 -7.42 15.04
CA PRO A 10 -8.81 -7.57 15.33
C PRO A 10 -9.64 -7.95 14.10
N TRP A 11 -9.05 -7.91 12.90
CA TRP A 11 -9.69 -8.31 11.66
C TRP A 11 -9.55 -9.80 11.41
N LYS A 12 -10.61 -10.42 10.91
CA LYS A 12 -10.60 -11.82 10.47
C LYS A 12 -10.92 -11.90 8.98
N LYS A 13 -9.96 -12.31 8.16
CA LYS A 13 -10.19 -12.61 6.75
C LYS A 13 -10.96 -13.93 6.61
N LEU A 14 -12.01 -13.91 5.78
CA LEU A 14 -12.87 -15.06 5.48
C LEU A 14 -12.51 -15.67 4.12
N SER A 15 -12.34 -14.84 3.11
CA SER A 15 -11.90 -15.23 1.76
C SER A 15 -11.24 -14.05 1.08
N ASP A 16 -10.58 -14.32 -0.05
CA ASP A 16 -10.03 -13.28 -0.91
C ASP A 16 -10.17 -13.65 -2.38
N LYS A 17 -10.18 -12.60 -3.23
CA LYS A 17 -10.21 -12.73 -4.68
C LYS A 17 -9.39 -11.61 -5.31
N ILE A 18 -8.49 -11.97 -6.23
CA ILE A 18 -7.87 -10.98 -7.12
C ILE A 18 -8.94 -10.53 -8.11
N VAL A 19 -9.30 -9.25 -8.07
CA VAL A 19 -10.33 -8.65 -8.93
C VAL A 19 -9.74 -7.89 -10.11
N TYR A 20 -8.45 -7.52 -10.02
CA TYR A 20 -7.69 -6.90 -11.10
C TYR A 20 -6.21 -7.22 -10.94
N SER A 21 -5.51 -7.45 -12.06
CA SER A 21 -4.06 -7.61 -12.07
C SER A 21 -3.48 -7.15 -13.40
N ASN A 22 -2.34 -6.49 -13.32
CA ASN A 22 -1.45 -6.21 -14.45
C ASN A 22 0.01 -6.34 -13.97
N ASP A 23 0.97 -6.02 -14.83
CA ASP A 23 2.40 -6.18 -14.51
C ASP A 23 2.91 -5.23 -13.41
N TRP A 24 2.17 -4.16 -13.09
CA TRP A 24 2.56 -3.12 -12.15
C TRP A 24 1.90 -3.28 -10.78
N ILE A 25 0.61 -3.65 -10.75
CA ILE A 25 -0.21 -3.75 -9.55
C ILE A 25 -1.16 -4.96 -9.59
N SER A 26 -1.57 -5.41 -8.40
CA SER A 26 -2.74 -6.27 -8.22
C SER A 26 -3.70 -5.67 -7.20
N VAL A 27 -4.99 -5.88 -7.42
CA VAL A 27 -6.06 -5.49 -6.50
C VAL A 27 -6.74 -6.77 -6.03
N ARG A 28 -6.72 -6.99 -4.72
CA ARG A 28 -7.38 -8.10 -4.05
C ARG A 28 -8.51 -7.57 -3.19
N GLU A 29 -9.66 -8.20 -3.30
CA GLU A 29 -10.80 -7.95 -2.42
C GLU A 29 -10.86 -9.06 -1.35
N ASP A 30 -10.80 -8.67 -0.08
CA ASP A 30 -10.91 -9.56 1.07
C ASP A 30 -12.33 -9.45 1.67
N GLN A 31 -13.02 -10.57 1.81
CA GLN A 31 -14.21 -10.66 2.66
C GLN A 31 -13.74 -10.83 4.11
N VAL A 32 -14.22 -9.98 5.02
CA VAL A 32 -13.69 -9.90 6.39
C VAL A 32 -14.78 -9.79 7.44
N ILE A 33 -14.47 -10.19 8.66
CA ILE A 33 -15.14 -9.70 9.87
C ILE A 33 -14.31 -8.54 10.41
N ARG A 34 -14.96 -7.38 10.55
CA ARG A 34 -14.40 -6.14 11.05
C ARG A 34 -14.19 -6.20 12.57
N PRO A 35 -13.41 -5.27 13.16
CA PRO A 35 -13.19 -5.20 14.61
C PRO A 35 -14.47 -5.03 15.43
N ASP A 36 -15.53 -4.45 14.85
CA ASP A 36 -16.86 -4.31 15.45
C ASP A 36 -17.72 -5.59 15.34
N GLY A 37 -17.16 -6.68 14.82
CA GLY A 37 -17.83 -7.97 14.62
C GLY A 37 -18.70 -8.06 13.37
N LYS A 38 -18.85 -6.99 12.58
CA LYS A 38 -19.71 -6.99 11.40
C LYS A 38 -18.97 -7.48 10.14
N PRO A 39 -19.66 -8.12 9.19
CA PRO A 39 -19.06 -8.44 7.89
C PRO A 39 -18.70 -7.15 7.13
N GLY A 40 -17.71 -7.23 6.26
CA GLY A 40 -17.29 -6.14 5.39
C GLY A 40 -16.35 -6.61 4.28
N ILE A 41 -16.03 -5.66 3.39
CA ILE A 41 -15.09 -5.84 2.29
C ILE A 41 -13.87 -4.97 2.56
N TYR A 42 -12.67 -5.51 2.32
CA TYR A 42 -11.41 -4.77 2.40
C TYR A 42 -10.62 -4.88 1.09
N GLY A 43 -10.33 -3.76 0.46
CA GLY A 43 -9.52 -3.71 -0.76
C GLY A 43 -8.03 -3.60 -0.44
N VAL A 44 -7.22 -4.47 -1.02
CA VAL A 44 -5.76 -4.47 -0.89
C VAL A 44 -5.13 -4.25 -2.26
N VAL A 45 -4.40 -3.14 -2.41
CA VAL A 45 -3.57 -2.87 -3.58
C VAL A 45 -2.14 -3.30 -3.26
N SER A 46 -1.58 -4.20 -4.06
CA SER A 46 -0.17 -4.59 -3.99
C SER A 46 0.58 -4.05 -5.20
N SER A 47 1.79 -3.54 -4.98
CA SER A 47 2.70 -3.05 -6.01
C SER A 47 4.10 -3.60 -5.77
N ARG A 48 5.01 -3.35 -6.71
CA ARG A 48 6.44 -3.66 -6.54
C ARG A 48 7.04 -2.81 -5.42
N VAL A 49 8.10 -3.32 -4.78
CA VAL A 49 8.86 -2.57 -3.78
C VAL A 49 9.44 -1.30 -4.40
N ALA A 50 9.31 -0.18 -3.69
CA ALA A 50 9.90 1.09 -4.06
C ALA A 50 10.98 1.49 -3.05
N THR A 51 11.98 2.25 -3.50
CA THR A 51 13.03 2.84 -2.66
C THR A 51 13.02 4.34 -2.85
N GLY A 52 13.02 5.08 -1.73
CA GLY A 52 13.26 6.52 -1.73
C GLY A 52 14.73 6.81 -1.46
N VAL A 53 15.29 7.80 -2.15
CA VAL A 53 16.66 8.29 -1.94
C VAL A 53 16.58 9.75 -1.57
N VAL A 54 17.26 10.13 -0.48
CA VAL A 54 17.48 11.54 -0.11
C VAL A 54 18.92 11.87 -0.49
N ALA A 55 19.09 12.58 -1.61
CA ALA A 55 20.40 12.99 -2.09
C ALA A 55 20.79 14.33 -1.47
N LEU A 56 21.85 14.32 -0.64
CA LEU A 56 22.36 15.49 0.07
C LEU A 56 23.66 15.98 -0.54
N THR A 57 23.81 17.30 -0.62
CA THR A 57 25.10 17.95 -0.89
C THR A 57 25.90 18.13 0.40
N ASP A 58 27.17 18.53 0.27
CA ASP A 58 28.02 18.89 1.42
C ASP A 58 27.47 20.09 2.23
N GLN A 59 26.54 20.87 1.65
CA GLN A 59 25.88 22.01 2.26
C GLN A 59 24.53 21.66 2.89
N ASN A 60 24.14 20.38 2.90
CA ASN A 60 22.84 19.87 3.34
C ASN A 60 21.65 20.29 2.47
N ASP A 61 21.87 20.67 1.22
CA ASP A 61 20.78 20.85 0.25
C ASP A 61 20.28 19.49 -0.26
N ILE A 62 18.99 19.40 -0.58
CA ILE A 62 18.37 18.19 -1.15
C ILE A 62 18.18 18.37 -2.65
N HIS A 63 18.66 17.41 -3.44
CA HIS A 63 18.32 17.34 -4.85
C HIS A 63 16.97 16.67 -5.07
N LEU A 64 16.13 17.32 -5.89
CA LEU A 64 14.84 16.80 -6.32
C LEU A 64 14.86 16.55 -7.83
N ILE A 65 14.06 15.58 -8.28
CA ILE A 65 13.80 15.34 -9.70
C ILE A 65 12.33 15.64 -9.98
N GLY A 66 12.04 16.17 -11.17
CA GLY A 66 10.68 16.39 -11.64
C GLY A 66 10.35 15.46 -12.81
N GLN A 67 9.16 14.85 -12.77
CA GLN A 67 8.65 13.97 -13.80
C GLN A 67 7.16 14.21 -14.03
N TYR A 68 6.71 14.11 -15.28
CA TYR A 68 5.28 14.06 -15.56
C TYR A 68 4.67 12.75 -15.03
N ARG A 69 3.67 12.87 -14.17
CA ARG A 69 2.93 11.76 -13.56
C ARG A 69 1.62 11.55 -14.31
N TYR A 70 1.61 10.57 -15.22
CA TYR A 70 0.41 10.20 -15.98
C TYR A 70 -0.84 9.98 -15.11
N PRO A 71 -0.80 9.26 -13.97
CA PRO A 71 -2.00 8.99 -13.17
C PRO A 71 -2.68 10.22 -12.55
N THR A 72 -1.93 11.29 -12.32
CA THR A 72 -2.45 12.55 -11.73
C THR A 72 -2.43 13.71 -12.72
N GLU A 73 -2.01 13.46 -13.96
CA GLU A 73 -1.89 14.43 -15.05
C GLU A 73 -1.07 15.69 -14.71
N GLN A 74 -0.04 15.54 -13.87
CA GLN A 74 0.72 16.66 -13.30
C GLN A 74 2.23 16.44 -13.38
N TYR A 75 2.99 17.53 -13.52
CA TYR A 75 4.45 17.50 -13.34
C TYR A 75 4.80 17.75 -11.88
N SER A 76 5.58 16.84 -11.27
CA SER A 76 6.07 16.94 -9.90
C SER A 76 7.41 16.29 -9.69
#